data_AF-A0A357WS94-F1
#
_entry.id   AF-A0A357WS94-F1
#
_cell.length_a   1.000
_cell.length_b   1.000
_cell.length_c   1.000
_cell.angle_alpha   90.00
_cell.angle_beta   90.00
_cell.angle_gamma   90.00
#
_symmetry.space_group_name_H-M   'P 1'
#
loop_
_entity.id
_entity.type
_entity.pdbx_description
1 polymer ?
#
loop_
_entity_poly.entity_id
_entity_poly.type
_entity_poly.pdbx_seq_one_letter_code
_entity_poly.pdbx_strand_id
1 'polypeptide(L)' 'MEKRRREDGPLKAPNAEGNVWPGQCCPAFEARANAPVGLRQCWYCRCSDFHLDKPKALDVGVCYWPKIRD' A
#
# COMPACT_ATOMS: atom_id res chain seq x y z
N MET A 1 23.21 3.23 2.02
CA MET A 1 21.90 3.63 2.58
C MET A 1 21.11 4.27 1.46
N GLU A 2 20.12 3.56 0.92
CA GLU A 2 19.22 4.10 -0.09
C GLU A 2 18.50 5.32 0.50
N LYS A 3 18.52 6.45 -0.22
CA LYS A 3 17.81 7.66 0.20
C LYS A 3 16.32 7.33 0.18
N ARG A 4 15.72 7.14 1.37
CA ARG A 4 14.26 7.02 1.51
C ARG A 4 13.64 8.16 0.72
N ARG A 5 12.75 7.86 -0.23
CA ARG A 5 12.03 8.90 -0.97
C ARG A 5 11.27 9.71 0.07
N ARG A 6 11.20 11.03 -0.10
CA ARG A 6 10.44 11.92 0.80
C ARG A 6 8.99 11.45 0.96
N GLU A 7 8.50 10.71 -0.02
CA GLU A 7 7.18 10.13 -0.09
C GLU A 7 7.01 8.85 0.76
N ASP A 8 8.07 8.16 1.21
CA ASP A 8 8.00 6.90 1.99
C ASP A 8 7.54 7.08 3.46
N GLY A 9 6.88 8.20 3.78
CA GLY A 9 6.34 8.49 5.10
C GLY A 9 4.93 7.92 5.34
N PRO A 10 4.47 7.87 6.59
CA PRO A 10 3.07 7.57 6.89
C PRO A 10 2.16 8.66 6.30
N LEU A 11 1.06 8.24 5.68
CA LEU A 11 0.02 9.15 5.20
C LEU A 11 -0.91 9.53 6.36
N LYS A 12 -1.35 10.79 6.41
CA LYS A 12 -2.33 11.25 7.42
C LYS A 12 -3.76 10.75 7.12
N ALA A 13 -4.04 10.44 5.87
CA ALA A 13 -5.32 9.92 5.36
C ALA A 13 -5.05 9.03 4.14
N PRO A 14 -5.98 8.15 3.71
CA PRO A 14 -5.83 7.40 2.46
C PRO A 14 -5.61 8.36 1.29
N ASN A 15 -4.68 8.04 0.39
CA ASN A 15 -4.42 8.82 -0.81
C ASN A 15 -5.44 8.45 -1.91
N ALA A 16 -6.72 8.74 -1.68
CA ALA A 16 -7.81 8.31 -2.56
C ALA A 16 -7.54 8.67 -4.04
N GLU A 17 -7.65 7.67 -4.91
CA GLU A 17 -7.35 7.72 -6.36
C GLU A 17 -5.90 8.06 -6.72
N GLY A 18 -5.02 8.22 -5.73
CA GLY A 18 -3.61 8.53 -5.90
C GLY A 18 -2.68 7.33 -5.73
N ASN A 19 -1.39 7.58 -5.95
CA ASN A 19 -0.33 6.57 -5.83
C ASN A 19 -0.02 6.25 -4.36
N VAL A 20 0.24 4.98 -4.07
CA VAL A 20 0.73 4.46 -2.80
C VAL A 20 2.06 3.77 -3.05
N TRP A 21 3.11 4.27 -2.41
CA TRP A 21 4.47 3.76 -2.57
C TRP A 21 4.76 2.60 -1.59
N PRO A 22 5.63 1.64 -1.92
CA PRO A 22 5.95 0.52 -1.01
C PRO A 22 6.46 0.89 0.38
N GLY A 23 7.06 2.08 0.53
CA GLY A 23 7.50 2.60 1.83
C GLY A 23 6.41 3.32 2.63
N GLN A 24 5.28 3.67 2.02
CA GLN A 24 4.22 4.44 2.65
C GLN A 24 3.32 3.57 3.53
N CYS A 25 3.06 4.03 4.75
CA CYS A 25 2.02 3.46 5.59
C CYS A 25 0.68 4.15 5.31
N CYS A 26 -0.23 3.46 4.64
CA CYS A 26 -1.61 3.92 4.49
C CYS A 26 -2.40 3.69 5.80
N PRO A 27 -3.18 4.65 6.31
CA PRO A 27 -4.03 4.44 7.49
C PRO A 27 -5.17 3.43 7.25
N ALA A 28 -5.54 3.16 5.99
CA ALA A 28 -6.44 2.08 5.60
C ALA A 28 -5.71 0.73 5.36
N PHE A 29 -4.57 0.56 6.01
CA PHE A 29 -3.84 -0.71 5.99
C PHE A 29 -4.60 -1.76 6.81
N GLU A 30 -4.64 -2.99 6.31
CA GLU A 30 -5.17 -4.12 7.05
C GLU A 30 -4.17 -5.28 7.02
N ALA A 31 -3.81 -5.77 8.20
CA ALA A 31 -2.90 -6.89 8.32
C ALA A 31 -3.52 -8.17 7.74
N ARG A 32 -2.70 -9.03 7.12
CA ARG A 32 -3.19 -10.34 6.68
C ARG A 32 -3.59 -11.16 7.91
N ALA A 33 -4.69 -11.89 7.84
CA ALA A 33 -5.23 -12.66 8.96
C ALA A 33 -4.22 -13.65 9.58
N ASN A 34 -3.33 -14.24 8.77
CA ASN A 34 -2.32 -15.21 9.20
C ASN A 34 -0.91 -14.60 9.35
N ALA A 35 -0.83 -13.29 9.56
CA ALA A 35 0.41 -12.59 9.86
C ALA A 35 1.00 -13.03 11.20
N PRO A 36 2.29 -13.42 11.28
CA PRO A 36 2.95 -13.55 12.57
C PRO A 36 2.92 -12.23 13.34
N VAL A 37 2.69 -12.30 14.66
CA VAL A 37 2.68 -11.12 15.53
C VAL A 37 4.03 -10.42 15.46
N GLY A 38 4.01 -9.10 15.26
CA GLY A 38 5.21 -8.28 15.13
C GLY A 38 5.90 -8.36 13.76
N LEU A 39 5.42 -9.20 12.83
CA LEU A 39 5.90 -9.14 11.46
C LEU A 39 5.38 -7.87 10.80
N ARG A 40 6.31 -7.06 10.32
CA ARG A 40 6.05 -5.88 9.50
C ARG A 40 5.43 -6.32 8.17
N GLN A 41 4.11 -6.42 8.15
CA GLN A 41 3.30 -6.78 6.98
C GLN A 41 3.49 -5.71 5.88
N CYS A 42 3.34 -6.11 4.62
CA CYS A 42 3.51 -5.23 3.46
C CYS A 42 2.67 -3.95 3.67
N TRP A 43 3.27 -2.75 3.60
CA TRP A 43 2.65 -1.46 3.93
C TRP A 43 1.53 -1.00 3.00
N TYR A 44 1.05 -1.91 2.17
CA TYR A 44 0.11 -1.66 1.11
C TYR A 44 -1.30 -1.45 1.66
N CYS A 45 -1.94 -0.37 1.22
CA CYS A 45 -3.35 -0.14 1.48
C CYS A 45 -4.18 -1.35 1.00
N ARG A 46 -5.16 -1.82 1.77
CA ARG A 46 -6.04 -2.91 1.30
C ARG A 46 -6.78 -2.54 0.01
N CYS A 47 -7.00 -1.24 -0.19
CA CYS A 47 -7.59 -0.67 -1.39
C CYS A 47 -6.58 -0.39 -2.51
N SER A 48 -5.29 -0.73 -2.34
CA SER A 48 -4.29 -0.48 -3.38
C SER A 48 -4.22 -1.61 -4.41
N ASP A 49 -4.21 -1.23 -5.68
CA ASP A 49 -4.04 -2.13 -6.81
C ASP A 49 -2.66 -1.94 -7.45
N PHE A 50 -1.88 -3.01 -7.47
CA PHE A 50 -0.56 -3.09 -8.12
C PHE A 50 -0.63 -3.77 -9.49
N HIS A 51 -1.85 -4.06 -10.00
CA HIS A 51 -2.06 -4.74 -11.28
C HIS A 51 -1.37 -6.11 -11.36
N LEU A 52 -1.29 -6.85 -10.23
CA LEU A 52 -0.63 -8.16 -10.18
C LEU A 52 -1.34 -9.22 -11.04
N ASP A 53 -2.63 -8.99 -11.32
CA ASP A 53 -3.51 -9.79 -12.17
C ASP A 53 -3.49 -9.36 -13.64
N LYS A 54 -2.85 -8.23 -13.98
CA LYS A 54 -2.77 -7.70 -15.35
C LYS A 54 -1.42 -8.05 -15.97
N PRO A 55 -1.27 -7.97 -17.32
CA PRO A 55 0.00 -8.27 -18.00
C PRO A 55 1.19 -7.42 -17.55
N LYS A 56 0.93 -6.26 -16.93
CA LYS A 56 1.95 -5.37 -16.39
C LYS A 56 1.61 -4.99 -14.96
N ALA A 57 2.38 -5.54 -14.01
CA ALA A 57 2.39 -5.09 -12.64
C ALA A 57 2.98 -3.67 -12.51
N LEU A 58 2.56 -2.94 -11.48
CA LEU A 58 3.05 -1.62 -11.14
C LEU A 58 4.03 -1.66 -9.97
N ASP A 59 5.07 -0.83 -10.03
CA ASP A 59 5.98 -0.60 -8.90
C ASP A 59 5.35 0.25 -7.78
N VAL A 60 4.22 0.90 -8.08
CA VAL A 60 3.40 1.71 -7.17
C VAL A 60 1.95 1.28 -7.25
N GLY A 61 1.24 1.29 -6.12
CA GLY A 61 -0.18 0.93 -6.09
C GLY A 61 -1.05 2.13 -6.40
N VAL A 62 -2.18 1.92 -7.06
CA VAL A 62 -3.24 2.94 -7.15
C VAL A 62 -4.23 2.72 -6.02
N CYS A 63 -4.48 3.72 -5.17
CA CYS A 63 -5.42 3.61 -4.06
C CYS A 63 -6.85 3.82 -4.54
N TYR A 64 -7.69 2.79 -4.47
CA TYR A 64 -9.11 2.89 -4.79
C TYR A 64 -10.01 3.16 -3.57
N TRP A 65 -9.45 3.64 -2.47
CA TRP A 65 -10.23 3.95 -1.26
C TRP A 65 -11.50 4.75 -1.60
N PRO A 66 -12.68 4.39 -1.05
CA PRO A 66 -12.93 3.35 -0.04
C PRO A 66 -13.24 1.95 -0.59
N LYS A 67 -13.01 1.68 -1.89
CA LYS A 67 -13.30 0.39 -2.51
C LYS A 67 -12.25 -0.64 -2.09
N ILE A 68 -12.70 -1.74 -1.50
CA ILE A 68 -11.84 -2.89 -1.18
C ILE A 68 -11.73 -3.75 -2.45
N ARG A 69 -10.52 -4.27 -2.70
CA ARG A 69 -10.29 -5.29 -3.72
C ARG A 69 -10.40 -6.65 -3.01
N ASP A 70 -11.38 -7.46 -3.40
CA ASP A 70 -11.56 -8.85 -2.94
C ASP A 70 -10.34 -9.74 -3.26
#